data_AF-A0A662MZV5-F1
#
_entry.id   AF-A0A662MZV5-F1
#
_cell.length_a   1.000
_cell.length_b   1.000
_cell.length_c   1.000
_cell.angle_alpha   90.00
_cell.angle_beta   90.00
_cell.angle_gamma   90.00
#
_symmetry.space_group_name_H-M   'P 1'
#
loop_
_entity.id
_entity.type
_entity.pdbx_description
1 polymer ?
#
loop_
_entity_poly.entity_id
_entity_poly.type
_entity_poly.pdbx_seq_one_letter_code
_entity_poly.pdbx_strand_id
1 'polypeptide(L)' 'MDPVELKREFGKDIVFWGGGVETQGVLMFGTPEEVRAQVKERIEIFAPGGGYVFNQIHNILPGVPPENIVAAYD' A
#
# COMPACT_ATOMS: atom_id res chain seq x y z
N MET A 1 11.29 4.51 0.32
CA MET A 1 11.58 4.58 1.78
C MET A 1 11.23 3.23 2.38
N ASP A 2 11.96 2.77 3.39
CA ASP A 2 11.66 1.51 4.06
C ASP A 2 10.45 1.70 5.01
N PRO A 3 9.34 0.95 4.80
CA PRO A 3 8.13 1.12 5.59
C PRO A 3 8.28 0.70 7.05
N VAL A 4 9.14 -0.27 7.36
CA VAL A 4 9.38 -0.77 8.71
C VAL A 4 10.16 0.27 9.52
N GLU A 5 11.19 0.85 8.91
CA GLU A 5 11.95 1.96 9.49
C GLU A 5 11.06 3.17 9.76
N LEU A 6 10.25 3.57 8.77
CA LEU A 6 9.32 4.69 8.93
C LEU A 6 8.33 4.46 10.07
N LYS A 7 7.67 3.28 10.13
CA LYS A 7 6.71 2.98 11.20
C LYS A 7 7.39 2.97 12.58
N ARG A 8 8.60 2.42 12.67
CA ARG A 8 9.39 2.37 13.92
C ARG A 8 9.74 3.77 14.42
N GLU A 9 10.18 4.66 13.52
CA GLU A 9 10.69 5.97 13.88
C GLU A 9 9.60 7.00 14.13
N PHE A 10 8.53 6.99 13.32
CA PHE A 10 7.54 8.07 13.34
C PHE A 10 6.12 7.60 13.69
N GLY A 11 5.86 6.29 13.77
CA GLY A 11 4.52 5.75 13.96
C GLY A 11 3.83 6.08 15.30
N LYS A 12 4.56 6.71 16.23
CA LYS A 12 4.00 7.24 17.49
C LYS A 12 3.57 8.71 17.37
N ASP A 13 4.16 9.45 16.44
CA ASP A 13 4.04 10.90 16.36
C ASP A 13 3.14 11.34 15.20
N ILE A 14 3.00 10.52 14.16
CA ILE A 14 2.24 10.85 12.94
C ILE A 14 1.31 9.71 12.50
N VAL A 15 0.34 10.09 11.67
CA VAL A 15 -0.49 9.15 10.92
C VAL A 15 0.10 8.97 9.52
N PHE A 16 0.30 7.72 9.11
CA PHE A 16 0.66 7.38 7.74
C PHE A 16 -0.58 7.37 6.85
N TRP A 17 -0.57 8.16 5.80
CA TRP A 17 -1.60 8.18 4.77
C TRP A 17 -0.98 7.75 3.43
N GLY A 18 -1.51 6.67 2.86
CA GLY A 18 -0.95 6.06 1.64
C GLY A 18 0.15 5.04 1.89
N GLY A 19 0.87 4.64 0.84
CA GLY A 19 1.89 3.60 0.95
C GLY A 19 1.37 2.16 0.84
N GLY A 20 0.09 1.98 0.51
CA GLY A 20 -0.59 0.69 0.49
C GLY A 20 -0.23 -0.22 -0.69
N VAL A 21 0.09 0.35 -1.86
CA VAL A 21 0.54 -0.39 -3.05
C VAL A 21 1.30 0.52 -4.01
N GLU A 22 2.29 -0.03 -4.69
CA GLU A 22 3.13 0.67 -5.67
C GLU A 22 2.40 0.86 -7.00
N THR A 23 2.02 2.11 -7.28
CA THR A 23 1.18 2.46 -8.43
C THR A 23 1.83 2.18 -9.80
N GLN A 24 3.13 2.45 -9.97
CA GLN A 24 3.83 2.31 -11.27
C GLN A 24 4.59 0.99 -11.41
N GLY A 25 4.48 0.10 -10.42
CA GLY A 25 5.07 -1.24 -10.43
C GLY A 25 3.97 -2.27 -10.29
N VAL A 26 3.83 -2.79 -9.07
CA VAL A 26 2.90 -3.89 -8.75
C VAL A 26 1.46 -3.61 -9.18
N LEU A 27 0.92 -2.42 -8.92
CA LEU A 27 -0.46 -2.10 -9.29
C LEU A 27 -0.68 -2.07 -10.81
N MET A 28 0.30 -1.55 -11.57
CA MET A 28 0.18 -1.37 -13.02
C MET A 28 0.50 -2.65 -13.81
N PHE A 29 1.48 -3.44 -13.37
CA PHE A 29 2.04 -4.53 -14.15
C PHE A 29 2.00 -5.90 -13.47
N GLY A 30 1.71 -5.94 -12.17
CA GLY A 30 1.64 -7.19 -11.42
C GLY A 30 0.33 -7.94 -11.62
N THR A 31 0.27 -9.15 -11.10
CA THR A 31 -0.96 -9.95 -11.01
C THR A 31 -1.82 -9.52 -9.82
N PRO A 32 -3.14 -9.84 -9.82
CA PRO A 32 -3.99 -9.63 -8.65
C PRO A 32 -3.43 -10.25 -7.35
N GLU A 33 -2.76 -11.40 -7.44
CA GLU A 33 -2.12 -12.05 -6.30
C GLU A 33 -0.92 -11.26 -5.77
N GLU A 34 -0.09 -10.71 -6.67
CA GLU A 34 1.04 -9.84 -6.29
C GLU A 34 0.55 -8.55 -5.64
N VAL A 35 -0.54 -7.97 -6.15
CA VAL A 35 -1.19 -6.81 -5.54
C VAL A 35 -1.67 -7.11 -4.13
N ARG A 36 -2.43 -8.20 -3.92
CA ARG A 36 -2.89 -8.62 -2.59
C ARG A 36 -1.73 -8.86 -1.64
N ALA A 37 -0.66 -9.50 -2.12
CA ALA A 37 0.52 -9.77 -1.33
C ALA A 37 1.18 -8.47 -0.85
N GLN A 38 1.36 -7.49 -1.74
CA GLN A 38 1.96 -6.20 -1.36
C GLN A 38 1.03 -5.40 -0.43
N VAL A 39 -0.27 -5.35 -0.70
CA VAL A 39 -1.23 -4.68 0.18
C VAL A 39 -1.20 -5.29 1.58
N LYS A 40 -1.22 -6.63 1.67
CA LYS A 40 -1.12 -7.34 2.95
C LYS A 40 0.17 -7.02 3.69
N GLU A 41 1.32 -7.04 3.02
CA GLU A 41 2.61 -6.65 3.59
C GLU A 41 2.55 -5.23 4.19
N ARG A 42 1.98 -4.26 3.45
CA ARG A 42 1.86 -2.88 3.92
C ARG A 42 0.93 -2.74 5.11
N ILE A 43 -0.18 -3.48 5.15
CA ILE A 43 -1.09 -3.52 6.29
C ILE A 43 -0.39 -4.11 7.52
N GLU A 44 0.33 -5.23 7.37
CA GLU A 44 1.07 -5.88 8.46
C GLU A 44 2.14 -4.94 9.07
N ILE A 45 2.72 -4.06 8.26
CA ILE A 45 3.71 -3.08 8.72
C ILE A 45 3.05 -1.87 9.38
N PHE A 46 2.07 -1.23 8.71
CA PHE A 46 1.57 0.08 9.15
C PHE A 46 0.39 0.02 10.11
N ALA A 47 -0.45 -1.02 10.04
CA ALA A 47 -1.69 -1.10 10.83
C ALA A 47 -1.48 -1.34 12.35
N PRO A 48 -0.49 -2.14 12.81
CA PRO A 48 -0.29 -2.35 14.24
C PRO A 48 -0.12 -1.04 15.02
N GLY A 49 -0.86 -0.90 16.11
CA GLY A 49 -0.87 0.32 16.93
C GLY A 49 -1.67 1.49 16.35
N GLY A 50 -2.37 1.31 15.22
CA GLY A 50 -3.15 2.36 14.57
C GLY A 50 -2.30 3.39 13.84
N GLY A 51 -2.88 4.55 13.50
CA GLY A 51 -2.17 5.63 12.80
C GLY A 51 -1.85 5.31 11.33
N TYR A 52 -2.72 4.55 10.67
CA TYR A 52 -2.58 4.22 9.25
C TYR A 52 -3.91 4.40 8.53
N VAL A 53 -3.91 5.16 7.44
CA VAL A 53 -5.01 5.32 6.50
C VAL A 53 -4.54 4.82 5.14
N PHE A 54 -5.11 3.68 4.72
CA PHE A 54 -4.75 3.04 3.46
C PHE A 54 -5.05 3.95 2.27
N ASN A 55 -4.09 4.05 1.35
CA ASN A 55 -4.23 4.57 0.00
C ASN A 55 -3.05 4.03 -0.83
N GLN A 56 -3.16 4.00 -2.15
CA GLN A 56 -1.99 3.75 -3.02
C GLN A 56 -0.95 4.88 -2.90
N ILE A 57 0.29 4.64 -3.36
CA ILE A 57 1.37 5.63 -3.28
C ILE A 57 1.09 6.88 -4.12
N HIS A 58 0.42 6.71 -5.26
CA HIS A 58 0.02 7.78 -6.17
C HIS A 58 -1.24 7.41 -6.95
N ASN A 59 -1.94 8.38 -7.55
CA ASN A 59 -3.17 8.19 -8.32
C ASN A 59 -3.16 6.97 -9.25
N ILE A 60 -4.29 6.26 -9.32
CA ILE A 60 -4.53 5.21 -10.32
C ILE A 60 -4.37 5.82 -11.73
N LEU A 61 -3.56 5.17 -12.56
CA LEU A 61 -3.24 5.61 -13.92
C LEU A 61 -4.09 4.84 -14.94
N PRO A 62 -4.30 5.39 -16.17
CA PRO A 62 -5.20 4.79 -17.18
C PRO A 62 -4.86 3.35 -17.61
N GLY A 63 -3.64 2.88 -17.37
CA GLY A 63 -3.20 1.53 -17.72
C GLY A 63 -3.34 0.48 -16.61
N VAL A 64 -3.83 0.86 -15.43
CA VAL A 64 -4.01 -0.09 -14.32
C VAL A 64 -5.19 -1.02 -14.64
N PRO A 65 -4.99 -2.36 -14.66
CA PRO A 65 -6.08 -3.31 -14.86
C PRO A 65 -7.14 -3.18 -13.75
N PRO A 66 -8.45 -3.20 -14.07
CA PRO A 66 -9.51 -3.10 -13.07
C PRO A 66 -9.41 -4.17 -11.97
N GLU A 67 -9.01 -5.39 -12.32
CA GLU A 67 -8.80 -6.50 -11.39
C GLU A 67 -7.71 -6.20 -10.35
N ASN A 68 -6.70 -5.40 -10.71
CA ASN A 68 -5.67 -4.97 -9.77
C ASN A 68 -6.19 -3.88 -8.83
N ILE A 69 -7.12 -3.03 -9.28
CA ILE A 69 -7.81 -2.05 -8.41
C ILE A 69 -8.65 -2.79 -7.37
N VAL A 70 -9.42 -3.79 -7.81
CA VAL A 70 -10.24 -4.63 -6.93
C VAL A 70 -9.35 -5.41 -5.97
N ALA A 71 -8.26 -6.00 -6.46
CA ALA A 71 -7.31 -6.73 -5.63
C ALA A 71 -6.59 -5.86 -4.58
N ALA A 72 -6.46 -4.56 -4.83
CA ALA A 72 -5.90 -3.63 -3.85
C ALA A 72 -6.91 -3.23 -2.76
N TYR A 73 -8.21 -3.44 -2.98
CA TYR A 73 -9.29 -3.05 -2.08
C TYR A 73 -9.84 -4.23 -1.24
N ASP A 74 -10.00 -5.40 -1.85
CA ASP A 74 -10.56 -6.62 -1.25
C ASP A 74 -9.62 -7.31 -0.25
#